data_AF-A0A4Q6GHG0-F1
#
_entry.id   AF-A0A4Q6GHG0-F1
#
_cell.length_a   1.000
_cell.length_b   1.000
_cell.length_c   1.000
_cell.angle_alpha   90.00
_cell.angle_beta   90.00
_cell.angle_gamma   90.00
#
_symmetry.space_group_name_H-M   'P 1'
#
loop_
_entity.id
_entity.type
_entity.pdbx_description
1 polymer ?
#
loop_
_entity_poly.entity_id
_entity_poly.type
_entity_poly.pdbx_seq_one_letter_code
_entity_poly.pdbx_strand_id
1 'polypeptide(L)'
;MSNPADAHPLTHISHSPPVLSVPFDPRPPEPLPEEPTVDLKGYFNTLYDSRWLIGSITAFITVVAVLYALVAKPVYEANLMIHVEEESPNASKNILSEASSLFETKKAAIAEMELLRSRMVVSRAVDNLQLYIEVQPKYFPVAGFWFATQNAGNLSNPGLFGYGGYVWGGEKADVSVFEVPESWLNRDFVLTARAGNRYRFSGGGQRLAFDGTVGQRYRVPLPDGMLEIK
;
A
#
# COMPACT_ATOMS: atom_id res chain seq x y z
N MET A 1 41.17 64.88 92.29
CA MET A 1 41.72 64.31 91.04
C MET A 1 40.96 63.02 90.79
N SER A 2 40.47 62.81 89.55
CA SER A 2 39.43 61.87 89.07
C SER A 2 38.00 62.44 89.04
N ASN A 3 37.65 63.13 87.95
CA ASN A 3 36.28 63.51 87.61
C ASN A 3 35.71 62.44 86.65
N PRO A 4 34.57 61.79 86.95
CA PRO A 4 34.00 60.74 86.11
C PRO A 4 33.01 61.36 85.11
N ALA A 5 33.49 61.74 83.94
CA ALA A 5 32.62 62.30 82.89
C ALA A 5 33.11 61.99 81.46
N ASP A 6 33.68 60.80 81.24
CA ASP A 6 33.93 60.29 79.89
C ASP A 6 32.63 59.72 79.31
N ALA A 7 31.76 60.61 78.84
CA ALA A 7 30.59 60.25 78.04
C ALA A 7 31.05 59.86 76.62
N HIS A 8 30.73 58.64 76.21
CA HIS A 8 31.06 58.08 74.91
C HIS A 8 30.42 58.90 73.76
N PRO A 9 31.10 59.11 72.63
CA PRO A 9 30.54 59.85 71.51
C PRO A 9 29.42 59.05 70.84
N LEU A 10 28.20 59.58 70.86
CA LEU A 10 27.07 59.04 70.11
C LEU A 10 27.29 59.33 68.61
N THR A 11 27.70 58.31 67.85
CA THR A 11 27.72 58.34 66.39
C THR A 11 26.30 58.55 65.85
N HIS A 12 26.02 59.76 65.39
CA HIS A 12 24.76 60.11 64.74
C HIS A 12 24.73 59.52 63.32
N ILE A 13 24.09 58.36 63.16
CA ILE A 13 23.84 57.74 61.86
C ILE A 13 22.71 58.52 61.17
N SER A 14 23.08 59.38 60.23
CA SER A 14 22.12 60.12 59.40
C SER A 14 21.50 59.17 58.36
N HIS A 15 20.28 58.70 58.59
CA HIS A 15 19.49 58.01 57.57
C HIS A 15 18.86 59.03 56.62
N SER A 16 19.46 59.25 55.45
CA SER A 16 18.80 59.88 54.31
C SER A 16 18.01 58.82 53.54
N PRO A 17 16.69 59.01 53.28
CA PRO A 17 15.95 58.07 52.44
C PRO A 17 16.55 58.08 51.02
N PRO A 18 16.58 56.95 50.29
CA PRO A 18 17.03 56.93 48.92
C PRO A 18 16.03 57.69 48.07
N VAL A 19 16.35 58.94 47.73
CA VAL A 19 15.59 59.69 46.73
C VAL A 19 16.01 59.11 45.38
N LEU A 20 15.14 58.27 44.80
CA LEU A 20 15.32 57.78 43.43
C LEU A 20 15.13 59.00 42.50
N SER A 21 16.21 59.73 42.23
CA SER A 21 16.21 60.82 41.28
C SER A 21 16.12 60.23 39.88
N VAL A 22 14.91 59.90 39.43
CA VAL A 22 14.66 59.66 38.00
C VAL A 22 14.82 61.03 37.33
N PRO A 23 15.81 61.23 36.46
CA PRO A 23 15.94 62.49 35.73
C PRO A 23 14.67 62.69 34.91
N PHE A 24 13.97 63.79 35.17
CA PHE A 24 12.81 64.20 34.39
C PHE A 24 13.31 64.62 33.00
N ASP A 25 13.15 63.77 31.98
CA ASP A 25 13.41 64.13 30.59
C ASP A 25 12.24 65.02 30.11
N PRO A 26 12.47 66.29 29.74
CA PRO A 26 11.42 67.20 29.27
C PRO A 26 10.90 66.87 27.87
N ARG A 27 11.44 65.83 27.20
CA ARG A 27 10.92 65.39 25.91
C ARG A 27 9.51 64.81 26.08
N PRO A 28 8.57 65.14 25.18
CA PRO A 28 7.30 64.43 25.13
C PRO A 28 7.57 62.92 25.06
N PRO A 29 6.85 62.08 25.82
CA PRO A 29 6.98 60.64 25.71
C PRO A 29 6.81 60.27 24.24
N GLU A 30 7.79 59.56 23.66
CA GLU A 30 7.62 59.02 22.31
C GLU A 30 6.36 58.16 22.32
N PRO A 31 5.48 58.30 21.32
CA PRO A 31 4.34 57.42 21.20
C PRO A 31 4.87 55.99 21.22
N LEU A 32 4.37 55.18 22.16
CA LEU A 32 4.66 53.75 22.20
C LEU A 32 4.38 53.18 20.80
N PRO A 33 5.21 52.26 20.28
CA PRO A 33 4.89 51.58 19.03
C PRO A 33 3.46 51.08 19.12
N GLU A 34 2.57 51.60 18.27
CA GLU A 34 1.18 51.13 18.23
C GLU A 34 1.23 49.60 18.06
N GLU A 35 0.53 48.87 18.93
CA GLU A 35 0.46 47.42 18.78
C GLU A 35 0.00 47.11 17.35
N PRO A 36 0.64 46.17 16.64
CA PRO A 36 0.33 45.91 15.24
C PRO A 36 -1.14 45.52 15.12
N THR A 37 -1.95 46.50 14.69
CA THR A 37 -3.38 46.29 14.49
C THR A 37 -3.53 45.29 13.35
N VAL A 38 -4.25 44.19 13.62
CA VAL A 38 -4.41 43.11 12.65
C VAL A 38 -5.25 43.63 11.49
N ASP A 39 -4.59 44.02 10.40
CA ASP A 39 -5.27 44.52 9.21
C ASP A 39 -5.85 43.38 8.37
N LEU A 40 -7.05 42.94 8.77
CA LEU A 40 -7.83 41.90 8.09
C LEU A 40 -8.05 42.20 6.60
N LYS A 41 -8.13 43.49 6.24
CA LYS A 41 -8.35 43.91 4.85
C LYS A 41 -7.11 43.68 4.00
N GLY A 42 -5.92 43.93 4.54
CA GLY A 42 -4.64 43.63 3.89
C GLY A 42 -4.44 42.15 3.60
N TYR A 43 -4.80 41.28 4.56
CA TYR A 43 -4.75 39.83 4.36
C TYR A 43 -5.74 39.35 3.28
N PHE A 44 -6.97 39.90 3.27
CA PHE A 44 -7.96 39.56 2.26
C PHE A 44 -7.54 39.99 0.85
N ASN A 45 -6.93 41.17 0.72
CA ASN A 45 -6.41 41.65 -0.55
C ASN A 45 -5.27 40.76 -1.07
N THR A 46 -4.36 40.34 -0.19
CA THR A 46 -3.25 39.43 -0.52
C THR A 46 -3.77 38.07 -1.01
N LEU A 47 -4.83 37.56 -0.38
CA LEU A 47 -5.49 36.31 -0.79
C LEU A 47 -6.16 36.45 -2.16
N TYR A 48 -6.81 37.58 -2.41
CA TYR A 48 -7.49 37.86 -3.68
C TYR A 48 -6.52 38.06 -4.84
N ASP A 49 -5.37 38.68 -4.59
CA ASP A 49 -4.31 38.87 -5.58
C ASP A 49 -3.68 37.51 -5.95
N SER A 50 -3.53 36.62 -4.96
CA SER A 50 -2.97 35.28 -5.13
C SER A 50 -3.98 34.21 -5.58
N ARG A 51 -5.20 34.58 -5.98
CA ARG A 51 -6.29 33.62 -6.30
C ARG A 51 -5.90 32.60 -7.37
N TRP A 52 -5.09 33.01 -8.35
CA TRP A 52 -4.60 32.15 -9.43
C TRP A 52 -3.56 31.16 -8.94
N LEU A 53 -2.67 31.59 -8.04
CA LEU A 53 -1.67 30.73 -7.43
C LEU A 53 -2.37 29.66 -6.57
N ILE A 54 -3.28 30.08 -5.70
CA ILE A 54 -4.06 29.17 -4.83
C ILE A 54 -4.89 28.21 -5.70
N GLY A 55 -5.56 28.72 -6.73
CA GLY A 55 -6.31 27.91 -7.69
C GLY A 55 -5.43 26.89 -8.40
N SER A 56 -4.24 27.29 -8.85
CA SER A 56 -3.32 26.40 -9.57
C SER A 56 -2.79 25.26 -8.69
N ILE A 57 -2.41 25.56 -7.44
CA ILE A 57 -1.91 24.56 -6.49
C ILE A 57 -3.04 23.60 -6.12
N THR A 58 -4.22 24.13 -5.83
CA THR A 58 -5.39 23.31 -5.48
C THR A 58 -5.78 22.40 -6.64
N ALA A 59 -5.81 22.93 -7.87
CA ALA A 59 -6.08 22.15 -9.07
C ALA A 59 -5.01 21.07 -9.30
N PHE A 60 -3.73 21.41 -9.14
CA PHE A 60 -2.63 20.46 -9.28
C PHE A 60 -2.73 19.32 -8.27
N ILE A 61 -2.92 19.62 -6.99
CA ILE A 61 -3.10 18.62 -5.93
C ILE A 61 -4.33 17.76 -6.22
N THR A 62 -5.44 18.37 -6.64
CA THR A 62 -6.67 17.64 -6.98
C THR A 62 -6.43 16.68 -8.15
N VAL A 63 -5.74 17.11 -9.20
CA VAL A 63 -5.38 16.25 -10.33
C VAL A 63 -4.51 15.07 -9.86
N VAL A 64 -3.49 15.34 -9.04
CA VAL A 64 -2.63 14.28 -8.49
C VAL A 64 -3.44 13.31 -7.61
N ALA A 65 -4.34 13.81 -6.78
CA ALA A 65 -5.19 13.00 -5.91
C ALA A 65 -6.16 12.12 -6.71
N VAL A 66 -6.79 12.66 -7.76
CA VAL A 66 -7.65 11.89 -8.66
C VAL A 66 -6.85 10.81 -9.39
N LEU A 67 -5.67 11.16 -9.92
CA LEU A 67 -4.78 10.19 -10.54
C LEU A 67 -4.40 9.07 -9.57
N TYR A 68 -4.05 9.42 -8.34
CA TYR A 68 -3.74 8.44 -7.30
C TYR A 68 -4.94 7.55 -6.97
N ALA A 69 -6.13 8.13 -6.79
CA ALA A 69 -7.35 7.39 -6.50
C ALA A 69 -7.73 6.40 -7.62
N LEU A 70 -7.45 6.75 -8.88
CA LEU A 70 -7.67 5.86 -10.03
C LEU A 70 -6.61 4.74 -10.14
N VAL A 71 -5.38 4.99 -9.68
CA VAL A 71 -4.27 4.00 -9.68
C VAL A 71 -4.37 3.03 -8.50
N ALA A 72 -4.84 3.50 -7.35
CA ALA A 72 -4.85 2.74 -6.12
C ALA A 72 -5.71 1.47 -6.29
N LYS A 73 -5.11 0.31 -6.01
CA LYS A 73 -5.82 -0.98 -6.06
C LYS A 73 -6.94 -0.98 -5.02
N PRO A 74 -8.22 -1.24 -5.39
CA PRO A 74 -9.29 -1.39 -4.42
C PRO A 74 -9.04 -2.62 -3.53
N VAL A 75 -9.15 -2.47 -2.22
CA VAL A 75 -9.04 -3.56 -1.25
C VAL A 75 -10.44 -4.08 -0.95
N TYR A 76 -10.70 -5.35 -1.29
CA TYR A 76 -11.97 -6.03 -1.02
C TYR A 76 -11.81 -6.96 0.18
N GLU A 77 -12.73 -6.88 1.14
CA GLU A 77 -12.76 -7.73 2.34
C GLU A 77 -14.04 -8.58 2.32
N ALA A 78 -13.89 -9.89 2.55
CA ALA A 78 -15.02 -10.83 2.67
C ALA A 78 -14.94 -11.51 4.04
N ASN A 79 -15.98 -11.33 4.86
CA ASN A 79 -16.08 -11.93 6.18
C ASN A 79 -17.16 -13.03 6.19
N LEU A 80 -16.83 -14.21 6.71
CA LEU A 80 -17.75 -15.34 6.83
C LEU A 80 -17.68 -15.90 8.25
N MET A 81 -18.84 -16.02 8.90
CA MET A 81 -18.96 -16.56 10.26
C MET A 81 -19.65 -17.92 10.23
N ILE A 82 -18.97 -18.95 10.74
CA ILE A 82 -19.48 -20.31 10.83
C ILE A 82 -19.95 -20.54 12.26
N HIS A 83 -21.23 -20.87 12.44
CA HIS A 83 -21.79 -21.31 13.71
C HIS A 83 -21.90 -22.83 13.68
N VAL A 84 -21.26 -23.53 14.61
CA VAL A 84 -21.34 -24.98 14.75
C VAL A 84 -22.14 -25.27 16.02
N GLU A 85 -23.37 -25.75 15.87
CA GLU A 85 -24.09 -26.41 16.96
C GLU A 85 -23.55 -27.84 17.10
N GLU A 86 -22.95 -28.15 18.26
CA GLU A 86 -22.58 -29.52 18.62
C GLU A 86 -23.80 -30.24 19.20
N GLU A 87 -24.40 -31.14 18.42
CA GLU A 87 -25.33 -32.13 18.97
C GLU A 87 -24.52 -33.16 19.77
N SER A 88 -24.70 -33.19 21.10
CA SER A 88 -24.04 -34.16 21.99
C SER A 88 -24.86 -35.45 22.12
N PRO A 89 -24.44 -36.61 21.57
CA PRO A 89 -25.04 -37.88 21.92
C PRO A 89 -24.24 -38.46 23.09
N ASN A 90 -24.88 -38.49 24.27
CA ASN A 90 -24.40 -39.19 25.47
C ASN A 90 -23.90 -40.61 25.12
N ALA A 91 -22.58 -40.82 25.19
CA ALA A 91 -21.96 -42.14 25.02
C ALA A 91 -21.55 -42.71 26.39
N SER A 92 -22.22 -43.80 26.74
CA SER A 92 -22.03 -44.60 27.95
C SER A 92 -20.62 -45.17 28.09
N LYS A 93 -20.16 -45.14 29.33
CA LYS A 93 -18.80 -45.37 29.81
C LYS A 93 -18.50 -46.89 29.94
N ASN A 94 -17.23 -47.23 29.73
CA ASN A 94 -16.47 -48.34 30.36
C ASN A 94 -16.27 -49.73 29.72
N ILE A 95 -16.81 -50.07 28.55
CA ILE A 95 -16.32 -51.26 27.77
C ILE A 95 -15.67 -50.83 26.44
N LEU A 96 -15.90 -49.57 26.06
CA LEU A 96 -15.43 -48.98 24.83
C LEU A 96 -13.94 -48.57 24.88
N SER A 97 -13.26 -48.52 26.03
CA SER A 97 -11.91 -47.92 26.15
C SER A 97 -10.77 -48.71 25.50
N GLU A 98 -10.90 -50.03 25.36
CA GLU A 98 -9.86 -50.89 24.76
C GLU A 98 -10.15 -51.09 23.27
N ALA A 99 -11.42 -51.24 22.92
CA ALA A 99 -11.91 -51.13 21.54
C ALA A 99 -11.72 -49.70 20.98
N SER A 100 -11.75 -48.65 21.81
CA SER A 100 -11.56 -47.26 21.41
C SER A 100 -10.12 -46.98 21.02
N SER A 101 -9.11 -47.68 21.53
CA SER A 101 -7.73 -47.44 21.06
C SER A 101 -7.55 -47.85 19.58
N LEU A 102 -8.12 -49.01 19.21
CA LEU A 102 -8.18 -49.49 17.82
C LEU A 102 -9.16 -48.68 16.98
N PHE A 103 -10.30 -48.28 17.54
CA PHE A 103 -11.30 -47.45 16.88
C PHE A 103 -10.85 -45.98 16.77
N GLU A 104 -10.01 -45.47 17.66
CA GLU A 104 -9.37 -44.14 17.63
C GLU A 104 -8.27 -44.11 16.60
N THR A 105 -7.43 -45.15 16.51
CA THR A 105 -6.44 -45.26 15.43
C THR A 105 -7.14 -45.36 14.07
N LYS A 106 -8.23 -46.14 13.98
CA LYS A 106 -9.06 -46.22 12.78
C LYS A 106 -9.81 -44.91 12.50
N LYS A 107 -10.31 -44.22 13.52
CA LYS A 107 -10.94 -42.89 13.39
C LYS A 107 -9.94 -41.82 12.97
N ALA A 108 -8.72 -41.84 13.49
CA ALA A 108 -7.64 -40.94 13.10
C ALA A 108 -7.25 -41.20 11.64
N ALA A 109 -7.11 -42.47 11.23
CA ALA A 109 -6.89 -42.82 9.83
C ALA A 109 -8.07 -42.45 8.92
N ILE A 110 -9.32 -42.64 9.37
CA ILE A 110 -10.53 -42.25 8.63
C ILE A 110 -10.64 -40.72 8.55
N ALA A 111 -10.32 -40.00 9.62
CA ALA A 111 -10.30 -38.53 9.64
C ALA A 111 -9.19 -37.98 8.74
N GLU A 112 -8.00 -38.60 8.73
CA GLU A 112 -6.92 -38.24 7.82
C GLU A 112 -7.29 -38.57 6.36
N MET A 113 -7.93 -39.72 6.12
CA MET A 113 -8.47 -40.04 4.78
C MET A 113 -9.54 -39.05 4.33
N GLU A 114 -10.40 -38.58 5.23
CA GLU A 114 -11.42 -37.58 4.94
C GLU A 114 -10.79 -36.20 4.71
N LEU A 115 -9.76 -35.85 5.47
CA LEU A 115 -8.98 -34.62 5.26
C LEU A 115 -8.24 -34.65 3.92
N LEU A 116 -7.59 -35.78 3.59
CA LEU A 116 -6.97 -35.98 2.28
C LEU A 116 -8.00 -35.94 1.16
N ARG A 117 -9.20 -36.51 1.36
CA ARG A 117 -10.30 -36.42 0.39
C ARG A 117 -10.76 -34.99 0.18
N SER A 118 -10.95 -34.22 1.25
CA SER A 118 -11.28 -32.80 1.18
C SER A 118 -10.20 -32.01 0.44
N ARG A 119 -8.91 -32.23 0.79
CA ARG A 119 -7.78 -31.62 0.08
C ARG A 119 -7.71 -32.03 -1.39
N MET A 120 -8.02 -33.29 -1.73
CA MET A 120 -8.06 -33.76 -3.12
C MET A 120 -9.20 -33.09 -3.90
N VAL A 121 -10.36 -32.89 -3.30
CA VAL A 121 -11.48 -32.17 -3.95
C VAL A 121 -11.11 -30.71 -4.19
N VAL A 122 -10.54 -30.04 -3.19
CA VAL A 122 -10.07 -28.65 -3.33
C VAL A 122 -8.94 -28.55 -4.36
N SER A 123 -7.96 -29.45 -4.32
CA SER A 123 -6.85 -29.47 -5.28
C SER A 123 -7.36 -29.67 -6.71
N ARG A 124 -8.27 -30.63 -6.93
CA ARG A 124 -8.91 -30.82 -8.25
C ARG A 124 -9.73 -29.62 -8.69
N ALA A 125 -10.39 -28.91 -7.77
CA ALA A 125 -11.10 -27.68 -8.10
C ALA A 125 -10.12 -26.57 -8.52
N VAL A 126 -9.01 -26.42 -7.80
CA VAL A 126 -7.92 -25.49 -8.14
C VAL A 126 -7.30 -25.85 -9.50
N ASP A 127 -7.07 -27.12 -9.76
CA ASP A 127 -6.52 -27.62 -11.03
C ASP A 127 -7.48 -27.38 -12.20
N ASN A 128 -8.77 -27.68 -12.01
CA ASN A 128 -9.80 -27.52 -13.04
C ASN A 128 -10.08 -26.06 -13.38
N LEU A 129 -10.06 -25.17 -12.40
CA LEU A 129 -10.28 -23.74 -12.62
C LEU A 129 -8.96 -22.98 -12.90
N GLN A 130 -7.81 -23.67 -12.85
CA GLN A 130 -6.48 -23.12 -13.13
C GLN A 130 -6.15 -21.86 -12.32
N LEU A 131 -6.57 -21.81 -11.05
CA LEU A 131 -6.38 -20.63 -10.18
C LEU A 131 -4.89 -20.28 -9.94
N TYR A 132 -3.98 -21.19 -10.28
CA TYR A 132 -2.54 -20.97 -10.21
C TYR A 132 -1.98 -20.16 -11.40
N ILE A 133 -2.77 -19.91 -12.45
CA ILE A 133 -2.38 -19.12 -13.61
C ILE A 133 -3.07 -17.76 -13.54
N GLU A 134 -2.34 -16.72 -13.12
CA GLU A 134 -2.83 -15.34 -13.13
C GLU A 134 -2.25 -14.59 -14.34
N VAL A 135 -3.11 -14.20 -15.28
CA VAL A 135 -2.73 -13.40 -16.45
C VAL A 135 -3.43 -12.06 -16.37
N GLN A 136 -2.66 -11.00 -16.16
CA GLN A 136 -3.17 -9.63 -16.13
C GLN A 136 -2.45 -8.72 -17.12
N PRO A 137 -3.19 -7.92 -17.91
CA PRO A 137 -2.60 -6.87 -18.72
C PRO A 137 -1.90 -5.81 -17.85
N LYS A 138 -0.65 -5.49 -18.17
CA LYS A 138 0.15 -4.47 -17.48
C LYS A 138 -0.23 -3.06 -17.95
N TYR A 139 -1.31 -2.49 -17.42
CA TYR A 139 -1.79 -1.17 -17.80
C TYR A 139 -0.88 -0.02 -17.33
N PHE A 140 -0.90 1.09 -18.07
CA PHE A 140 -0.24 2.33 -17.64
C PHE A 140 -0.98 2.96 -16.44
N PRO A 141 -0.29 3.34 -15.34
CA PRO A 141 -0.94 3.74 -14.08
C PRO A 141 -1.90 4.93 -14.25
N VAL A 142 -1.53 5.95 -15.01
CA VAL A 142 -2.25 7.24 -14.99
C VAL A 142 -3.53 7.22 -15.86
N ALA A 143 -3.62 6.38 -16.89
CA ALA A 143 -4.74 6.41 -17.84
C ALA A 143 -5.06 5.08 -18.56
N GLY A 144 -4.38 3.98 -18.22
CA GLY A 144 -4.45 2.74 -19.00
C GLY A 144 -5.86 2.14 -19.09
N PHE A 145 -6.64 2.17 -18.01
CA PHE A 145 -7.99 1.60 -17.97
C PHE A 145 -9.01 2.38 -18.82
N TRP A 146 -8.88 3.71 -18.90
CA TRP A 146 -9.83 4.56 -19.63
C TRP A 146 -9.68 4.41 -21.15
N PHE A 147 -8.43 4.32 -21.63
CA PHE A 147 -8.14 4.05 -23.05
C PHE A 147 -8.41 2.58 -23.43
N ALA A 148 -8.22 1.64 -22.50
CA ALA A 148 -8.51 0.23 -22.72
C ALA A 148 -9.98 -0.02 -23.07
N THR A 149 -10.87 0.72 -22.41
CA THR A 149 -12.32 0.60 -22.61
C THR A 149 -12.78 1.13 -23.96
N GLN A 150 -12.07 2.10 -24.55
CA GLN A 150 -12.43 2.68 -25.86
C GLN A 150 -11.81 1.94 -27.05
N ASN A 151 -10.68 1.25 -26.87
CA ASN A 151 -9.97 0.52 -27.92
C ASN A 151 -10.20 -1.00 -27.85
N ALA A 152 -11.46 -1.41 -27.66
CA ALA A 152 -11.87 -2.81 -27.46
C ALA A 152 -11.65 -3.77 -28.67
N GLY A 153 -10.88 -3.37 -29.69
CA GLY A 153 -10.71 -4.16 -30.92
C GLY A 153 -9.31 -4.18 -31.52
N ASN A 154 -8.35 -3.40 -31.01
CA ASN A 154 -7.00 -3.35 -31.58
C ASN A 154 -5.93 -3.61 -30.53
N LEU A 155 -4.93 -4.42 -30.90
CA LEU A 155 -3.72 -4.61 -30.12
C LEU A 155 -2.96 -3.28 -30.06
N SER A 156 -2.74 -2.78 -28.86
CA SER A 156 -1.88 -1.64 -28.61
C SER A 156 -0.44 -2.00 -28.91
N ASN A 157 0.26 -1.14 -29.65
CA ASN A 157 1.70 -1.26 -29.75
C ASN A 157 2.29 -0.92 -28.37
N PRO A 158 3.05 -1.82 -27.72
CA PRO A 158 3.45 -1.66 -26.33
C PRO A 158 4.31 -0.39 -26.11
N GLY A 159 3.94 0.40 -25.09
CA GLY A 159 4.67 1.58 -24.63
C GLY A 159 4.34 2.90 -25.34
N LEU A 160 4.45 4.03 -24.62
CA LEU A 160 4.44 5.37 -25.20
C LEU A 160 5.66 5.48 -26.11
N PHE A 161 5.46 5.55 -27.44
CA PHE A 161 6.56 5.66 -28.41
C PHE A 161 7.62 4.54 -28.34
N GLY A 162 7.24 3.33 -27.91
CA GLY A 162 8.15 2.18 -27.82
C GLY A 162 8.96 2.07 -26.53
N TYR A 163 8.70 2.93 -25.53
CA TYR A 163 9.26 2.82 -24.19
C TYR A 163 8.16 2.50 -23.17
N GLY A 164 8.40 1.50 -22.31
CA GLY A 164 7.61 1.26 -21.10
C GLY A 164 6.88 -0.08 -20.98
N GLY A 165 6.69 -0.87 -22.04
CA GLY A 165 6.09 -2.22 -21.91
C GLY A 165 4.69 -2.24 -21.25
N TYR A 166 3.97 -1.13 -21.31
CA TYR A 166 2.60 -1.01 -20.80
C TYR A 166 1.60 -1.17 -21.94
N VAL A 167 0.45 -1.74 -21.63
CA VAL A 167 -0.71 -1.86 -22.51
C VAL A 167 -1.76 -0.79 -22.17
N TRP A 168 -2.59 -0.40 -23.14
CA TRP A 168 -3.59 0.68 -22.99
C TRP A 168 -4.85 0.45 -23.82
N GLY A 169 -5.04 -0.74 -24.39
CA GLY A 169 -6.17 -1.15 -25.21
C GLY A 169 -6.97 -2.26 -24.52
N GLY A 170 -7.88 -2.90 -25.26
CA GLY A 170 -8.66 -4.03 -24.74
C GLY A 170 -7.88 -5.34 -24.67
N GLU A 171 -6.57 -5.32 -24.38
CA GLU A 171 -5.76 -6.53 -24.43
C GLU A 171 -6.16 -7.53 -23.33
N LYS A 172 -6.55 -8.72 -23.77
CA LYS A 172 -6.73 -9.89 -22.91
C LYS A 172 -5.88 -11.02 -23.45
N ALA A 173 -5.14 -11.67 -22.57
CA ALA A 173 -4.47 -12.92 -22.85
C ALA A 173 -5.10 -14.01 -22.00
N ASP A 174 -5.41 -15.13 -22.63
CA ASP A 174 -5.91 -16.33 -21.97
C ASP A 174 -4.86 -17.42 -22.19
N VAL A 175 -4.38 -18.00 -21.10
CA VAL A 175 -3.32 -19.01 -21.12
C VAL A 175 -3.92 -20.29 -20.56
N SER A 176 -4.00 -21.29 -21.42
CA SER A 176 -4.68 -22.55 -21.12
C SER A 176 -3.77 -23.57 -20.45
N VAL A 177 -2.46 -23.47 -20.66
CA VAL A 177 -1.46 -24.33 -20.01
C VAL A 177 -0.25 -23.48 -19.72
N PHE A 178 0.20 -23.49 -18.47
CA PHE A 178 1.46 -22.88 -18.08
C PHE A 178 2.12 -23.73 -16.99
N GLU A 179 3.05 -24.57 -17.40
CA GLU A 179 3.82 -25.44 -16.51
C GLU A 179 5.28 -25.00 -16.53
N VAL A 180 5.84 -24.79 -15.34
CA VAL A 180 7.24 -24.38 -15.15
C VAL A 180 7.93 -25.28 -14.13
N PRO A 181 9.25 -25.52 -14.25
CA PRO A 181 10.00 -26.26 -13.24
C PRO A 181 9.96 -25.56 -11.87
N GLU A 182 10.17 -26.32 -10.78
CA GLU A 182 10.08 -25.79 -9.41
C GLU A 182 10.98 -24.57 -9.17
N SER A 183 12.18 -24.55 -9.78
CA SER A 183 13.11 -23.43 -9.65
C SER A 183 12.60 -22.13 -10.28
N TRP A 184 11.57 -22.20 -11.14
CA TRP A 184 10.95 -21.08 -11.85
C TRP A 184 9.57 -20.70 -11.32
N LEU A 185 9.06 -21.39 -10.29
CA LEU A 185 7.83 -21.00 -9.60
C LEU A 185 7.97 -19.63 -8.94
N ASN A 186 6.85 -18.92 -8.80
CA ASN A 186 6.77 -17.55 -8.24
C ASN A 186 7.67 -16.52 -8.94
N ARG A 187 7.89 -16.69 -10.25
CA ARG A 187 8.59 -15.70 -11.07
C ARG A 187 7.63 -15.03 -12.05
N ASP A 188 7.90 -13.77 -12.35
CA ASP A 188 7.11 -13.01 -13.29
C ASP A 188 7.55 -13.32 -14.74
N PHE A 189 6.55 -13.52 -15.59
CA PHE A 189 6.72 -13.71 -17.02
C PHE A 189 5.88 -12.67 -17.78
N VAL A 190 6.42 -12.24 -18.92
CA VAL A 190 5.85 -11.19 -19.75
C VAL A 190 5.60 -11.74 -21.14
N LEU A 191 4.33 -11.72 -21.53
CA LEU A 191 3.86 -12.00 -22.88
C LEU A 191 3.70 -10.68 -23.63
N THR A 192 4.42 -10.53 -24.74
CA THR A 192 4.30 -9.37 -25.63
C THR A 192 3.66 -9.79 -26.94
N ALA A 193 2.43 -9.35 -27.20
CA ALA A 193 1.77 -9.58 -28.48
C ALA A 193 2.54 -8.91 -29.64
N ARG A 194 2.63 -9.61 -30.77
CA ARG A 194 3.24 -9.14 -32.03
C ARG A 194 2.21 -9.22 -33.14
N ALA A 195 2.49 -8.54 -34.26
CA ALA A 195 1.66 -8.66 -35.45
C ALA A 195 1.59 -10.10 -35.98
N GLY A 196 0.46 -10.47 -36.59
CA GLY A 196 0.28 -11.76 -37.24
C GLY A 196 0.07 -12.94 -36.28
N ASN A 197 -0.66 -12.73 -35.16
CA ASN A 197 -1.01 -13.75 -34.18
C ASN A 197 0.21 -14.43 -33.51
N ARG A 198 1.31 -13.69 -33.41
CA ARG A 198 2.53 -14.11 -32.74
C ARG A 198 2.65 -13.42 -31.39
N TYR A 199 3.39 -14.03 -30.49
CA TYR A 199 3.76 -13.44 -29.22
C TYR A 199 5.23 -13.67 -28.96
N ARG A 200 5.83 -12.79 -28.15
CA ARG A 200 7.14 -12.97 -27.56
C ARG A 200 6.95 -13.28 -26.09
N PHE A 201 7.41 -14.43 -25.66
CA PHE A 201 7.49 -14.79 -24.24
C PHE A 201 8.86 -14.38 -23.71
N SER A 202 8.88 -13.74 -22.55
CA SER A 202 10.12 -13.36 -21.88
C SER A 202 9.93 -13.33 -20.36
N GLY A 203 10.93 -13.66 -19.56
CA GLY A 203 10.84 -13.51 -18.11
C GLY A 203 11.50 -14.65 -17.33
N GLY A 204 11.16 -14.76 -16.05
CA GLY A 204 11.69 -15.79 -15.17
C GLY A 204 13.11 -15.52 -14.64
N GLY A 205 13.55 -14.26 -14.61
CA GLY A 205 14.82 -13.86 -13.97
C GLY A 205 16.12 -14.22 -14.72
N GLN A 206 16.04 -14.98 -15.82
CA GLN A 206 17.15 -15.23 -16.74
C GLN A 206 16.80 -14.73 -18.16
N ARG A 207 17.77 -14.76 -19.09
CA ARG A 207 17.57 -14.40 -20.51
C ARG A 207 16.78 -15.48 -21.28
N LEU A 208 15.62 -15.87 -20.78
CA LEU A 208 14.68 -16.73 -21.51
C LEU A 208 13.79 -15.82 -22.36
N ALA A 209 13.93 -15.92 -23.68
CA ALA A 209 13.05 -15.25 -24.62
C ALA A 209 12.84 -16.10 -25.88
N PHE A 210 11.60 -16.35 -26.25
CA PHE A 210 11.25 -17.04 -27.49
C PHE A 210 10.01 -16.43 -28.13
N ASP A 211 9.92 -16.57 -29.45
CA ASP A 211 8.76 -16.13 -30.22
C ASP A 211 7.88 -17.36 -30.50
N GLY A 212 6.59 -17.23 -30.18
CA GLY A 212 5.57 -18.27 -30.35
C GLY A 212 4.37 -17.77 -31.14
N THR A 213 3.50 -18.70 -31.53
CA THR A 213 2.24 -18.43 -32.24
C THR A 213 1.08 -18.79 -31.32
N VAL A 214 0.07 -17.92 -31.26
CA VAL A 214 -1.11 -18.13 -30.41
C VAL A 214 -1.83 -19.43 -30.80
N GLY A 215 -2.21 -20.23 -29.81
CA GLY A 215 -2.93 -21.50 -29.99
C GLY A 215 -2.04 -22.72 -30.21
N GLN A 216 -0.73 -22.55 -30.38
CA GLN A 216 0.23 -23.65 -30.43
C GLN A 216 0.86 -23.90 -29.06
N ARG A 217 1.01 -25.16 -28.70
CA ARG A 217 1.71 -25.56 -27.48
C ARG A 217 3.22 -25.54 -27.72
N TYR A 218 3.95 -24.76 -26.92
CA TYR A 218 5.41 -24.70 -26.97
C TYR A 218 5.99 -25.43 -25.77
N ARG A 219 7.04 -26.21 -26.03
CA ARG A 219 7.83 -26.92 -25.01
C ARG A 219 9.26 -26.45 -25.11
N VAL A 220 9.74 -25.78 -24.09
CA VAL A 220 11.09 -25.22 -24.06
C VAL A 220 11.89 -25.96 -23.00
N PRO A 221 13.04 -26.57 -23.37
CA PRO A 221 13.93 -27.16 -22.38
C PRO A 221 14.66 -26.06 -21.59
N LEU A 222 14.60 -26.15 -20.27
CA LEU A 222 15.35 -25.33 -19.32
C LEU A 222 16.40 -26.20 -18.62
N PRO A 223 17.42 -25.60 -17.99
CA PRO A 223 18.45 -26.34 -17.26
C PRO A 223 17.89 -27.31 -16.21
N ASP A 224 16.78 -26.93 -15.57
CA ASP A 224 16.18 -27.66 -14.44
C ASP A 224 14.84 -28.35 -14.78
N GLY A 225 14.46 -28.42 -16.06
CA GLY A 225 13.19 -29.06 -16.47
C GLY A 225 12.64 -28.55 -17.80
N MET A 226 11.34 -28.73 -18.02
CA MET A 226 10.64 -28.28 -19.23
C MET A 226 9.62 -27.20 -18.89
N LEU A 227 9.52 -26.15 -19.71
CA LEU A 227 8.42 -25.19 -19.67
C LEU A 227 7.43 -25.55 -20.77
N GLU A 228 6.17 -25.72 -20.41
CA GLU A 228 5.07 -25.89 -21.36
C GLU A 228 4.13 -24.68 -21.30
N ILE A 229 3.84 -24.09 -22.46
CA ILE A 229 2.87 -22.99 -22.57
C ILE A 229 1.93 -23.19 -23.76
N LYS A 230 0.64 -22.89 -23.57
CA LYS A 230 -0.37 -22.88 -24.65
C LYS A 230 -1.38 -21.74 -24.51
#